data_AF-A0A1Y2AV51-F1
#
_entry.id   AF-A0A1Y2AV51-F1
#
_cell.length_a   1.000
_cell.length_b   1.000
_cell.length_c   1.000
_cell.angle_alpha   90.00
_cell.angle_beta   90.00
_cell.angle_gamma   90.00
#
_symmetry.space_group_name_H-M   'P 1'
#
loop_
_entity.id
_entity.type
_entity.pdbx_description
1 polymer ?
#
loop_
_entity_poly.entity_id
_entity_poly.type
_entity_poly.pdbx_seq_one_letter_code
_entity_poly.pdbx_strand_id
1 'polypeptide(L)'
;MTSLEPYSKATQTAIVAIYIVFSTIALTLGCFSLLGLYIVRALNSSISLEIPWGTLFTLEQFFLATAETSYIYYSFRRSQKLVKSVFGPRLVKIITWSAALSPMCFYLPLISSILQAADATAPLSLINWIEFIAEIIAGLTASIIDFLLVCAFSVYLRRTRLEGEAVNKEFTIIASAGIFGSIICFVSIGLYIVATLNSDVAIHASMTASSHVILKLLVTSQFLMKVLLYRVKAGEYISTLKNFSKKSESPSDVKSIPSSNPSNQQPEFAQKSRDMGVRDI
;
A
#
# COMPACT_ATOMS: atom_id res chain seq x y z
N MET A 1 1.04 18.49 30.21
CA MET A 1 1.64 18.59 28.86
C MET A 1 3.14 18.52 29.03
N THR A 2 3.72 17.35 28.84
CA THR A 2 5.16 17.11 28.88
C THR A 2 5.76 17.67 27.60
N SER A 3 6.63 18.69 27.70
CA SER A 3 7.41 19.19 26.57
C SER A 3 8.34 18.06 26.12
N LEU A 4 8.03 17.44 24.98
CA LEU A 4 8.93 16.49 24.33
C LEU A 4 10.23 17.26 24.02
N GLU A 5 11.33 16.85 24.63
CA GLU A 5 12.65 17.37 24.30
C GLU A 5 12.87 17.27 22.78
N PRO A 6 13.47 18.31 22.16
CA PRO A 6 13.78 18.25 20.74
C PRO A 6 14.80 17.14 20.52
N TYR A 7 14.33 16.00 20.01
CA TYR A 7 15.18 14.92 19.54
C TYR A 7 16.25 15.51 18.62
N SER A 8 17.51 15.13 18.85
CA SER A 8 18.62 15.47 17.95
C SER A 8 18.24 15.10 16.52
N LYS A 9 18.54 15.97 15.55
CA LYS A 9 18.27 15.73 14.11
C LYS A 9 18.75 14.35 13.65
N ALA A 10 19.86 13.87 14.22
CA ALA A 10 20.40 12.54 13.95
C ALA A 10 19.41 11.42 14.31
N THR A 11 18.73 11.52 15.47
CA THR A 11 17.74 10.54 15.91
C THR A 11 16.51 10.54 15.01
N GLN A 12 16.05 11.72 14.57
CA GLN A 12 14.93 11.82 13.62
C GLN A 12 15.28 11.17 12.28
N THR A 13 16.48 11.44 11.73
CA THR A 13 16.94 10.81 10.49
C THR A 13 17.06 9.28 10.63
N ALA A 14 17.58 8.79 11.75
CA ALA A 14 17.69 7.35 12.01
C ALA A 14 16.32 6.66 12.07
N ILE A 15 15.34 7.27 12.75
CA ILE A 15 13.96 6.74 12.84
C ILE A 15 13.33 6.65 11.45
N VAL A 16 13.49 7.70 10.62
CA VAL A 16 12.95 7.71 9.25
C VAL A 16 13.63 6.65 8.38
N ALA A 17 14.96 6.49 8.48
CA ALA A 17 15.69 5.46 7.73
C ALA A 17 15.23 4.05 8.10
N ILE A 18 15.11 3.75 9.40
CA ILE A 18 14.60 2.47 9.90
C ILE A 18 13.19 2.21 9.36
N TYR A 19 12.33 3.23 9.40
CA TYR A 19 10.97 3.14 8.91
C TYR A 19 10.88 2.81 7.41
N ILE A 20 11.73 3.45 6.59
CA ILE A 20 11.83 3.18 5.16
C ILE A 20 12.30 1.74 4.91
N VAL A 21 13.32 1.29 5.64
CA VAL A 21 13.85 -0.08 5.52
C VAL A 21 12.78 -1.11 5.85
N PHE A 22 12.07 -0.98 6.98
CA PHE A 22 11.01 -1.92 7.36
C PHE A 22 9.85 -1.93 6.36
N SER A 23 9.42 -0.77 5.87
CA SER A 23 8.36 -0.68 4.85
C SER A 23 8.78 -1.34 3.54
N THR A 24 10.06 -1.21 3.17
CA THR A 24 10.63 -1.83 1.97
C THR A 24 10.71 -3.34 2.12
N ILE A 25 11.12 -3.84 3.29
CA ILE A 25 11.16 -5.30 3.56
C ILE A 25 9.78 -5.91 3.42
N ALA A 26 8.74 -5.30 4.01
CA ALA A 26 7.37 -5.80 3.90
C ALA A 26 6.92 -5.85 2.43
N LEU A 27 7.16 -4.79 1.65
CA LEU A 27 6.79 -4.77 0.24
C LEU A 27 7.53 -5.83 -0.58
N THR A 28 8.84 -5.97 -0.37
CA THR A 28 9.68 -6.97 -1.05
C THR A 28 9.23 -8.38 -0.71
N LEU A 29 8.91 -8.65 0.56
CA LEU A 29 8.35 -9.93 1.00
C LEU A 29 7.00 -10.21 0.32
N GLY A 30 6.13 -9.21 0.22
CA GLY A 30 4.88 -9.31 -0.52
C GLY A 30 5.10 -9.64 -2.00
N CYS A 31 6.06 -9.00 -2.66
CA CYS A 31 6.42 -9.30 -4.05
C CYS A 31 6.95 -10.73 -4.24
N PHE A 32 7.86 -11.20 -3.37
CA PHE A 32 8.33 -12.58 -3.40
C PHE A 32 7.21 -13.58 -3.14
N SER A 33 6.29 -13.24 -2.24
CA SER A 33 5.13 -14.09 -1.94
C SER A 33 4.18 -14.20 -3.13
N LEU A 34 3.90 -13.08 -3.82
CA LEU A 34 3.13 -13.11 -5.08
C LEU A 34 3.82 -13.94 -6.16
N LEU A 35 5.14 -13.81 -6.31
CA LEU A 35 5.91 -14.63 -7.24
C LEU A 35 5.79 -16.12 -6.88
N GLY A 36 5.96 -16.47 -5.60
CA GLY A 36 5.78 -17.82 -5.08
C GLY A 36 4.39 -18.38 -5.36
N LEU A 37 3.34 -17.58 -5.10
CA LEU A 37 1.95 -17.92 -5.41
C LEU A 37 1.77 -18.28 -6.89
N TYR A 38 2.29 -17.45 -7.80
CA TYR A 38 2.19 -17.72 -9.25
C TYR A 38 3.01 -18.95 -9.67
N ILE A 39 4.19 -19.17 -9.09
CA ILE A 39 4.98 -20.38 -9.34
C ILE A 39 4.22 -21.62 -8.88
N VAL A 40 3.65 -21.61 -7.67
CA VAL A 40 2.86 -22.75 -7.14
C VAL A 40 1.64 -23.01 -8.01
N ARG A 41 0.91 -21.99 -8.44
CA ARG A 41 -0.22 -22.13 -9.38
C ARG A 41 0.21 -22.67 -10.75
N ALA A 42 1.36 -22.23 -11.26
CA ALA A 42 1.91 -22.74 -12.51
C ALA A 42 2.26 -24.23 -12.38
N LEU A 43 2.90 -24.63 -11.27
CA LEU A 43 3.21 -26.02 -10.96
C LEU A 43 1.93 -26.87 -10.80
N ASN A 44 0.91 -26.34 -10.12
CA ASN A 44 -0.38 -27.02 -9.94
C ASN A 44 -1.14 -27.20 -11.27
N SER A 45 -0.97 -26.29 -12.23
CA SER A 45 -1.57 -26.41 -13.56
C SER A 45 -0.76 -27.29 -14.52
N SER A 46 0.53 -27.50 -14.25
CA SER A 46 1.33 -28.49 -14.99
C SER A 46 1.05 -29.90 -14.47
N ILE A 47 0.29 -30.67 -15.25
CA ILE A 47 -0.24 -32.04 -14.99
C ILE A 47 0.83 -33.09 -14.58
N SER A 48 2.13 -32.75 -14.60
CA SER A 48 3.24 -33.71 -14.59
C SER A 48 3.95 -33.90 -13.23
N LEU A 49 3.49 -33.29 -12.13
CA LEU A 49 4.18 -33.39 -10.84
C LEU A 49 3.44 -34.32 -9.88
N GLU A 50 4.11 -35.38 -9.43
CA GLU A 50 3.68 -36.32 -8.37
C GLU A 50 3.54 -35.67 -6.97
N ILE A 51 3.48 -34.34 -6.90
CA ILE A 51 3.36 -33.61 -5.64
C ILE A 51 1.92 -33.76 -5.13
N PRO A 52 1.71 -34.15 -3.86
CA PRO A 52 0.38 -34.19 -3.28
C PRO A 52 -0.34 -32.85 -3.41
N TRP A 53 -1.57 -32.87 -3.95
CA TRP A 53 -2.35 -31.66 -4.20
C TRP A 53 -2.50 -30.77 -2.95
N GLY A 54 -2.68 -31.39 -1.78
CA GLY A 54 -2.76 -30.66 -0.50
C GLY A 54 -1.50 -29.87 -0.14
N THR A 55 -0.31 -30.33 -0.55
CA THR A 55 0.95 -29.60 -0.29
C THR A 55 1.03 -28.34 -1.13
N LEU A 56 0.73 -28.42 -2.42
CA LEU A 56 0.72 -27.25 -3.31
C LEU A 56 -0.35 -26.24 -2.86
N PHE A 57 -1.53 -26.73 -2.49
CA PHE A 57 -2.61 -25.89 -1.98
C PHE A 57 -2.21 -25.16 -0.69
N THR A 58 -1.56 -25.85 0.26
CA THR A 58 -1.04 -25.24 1.49
C THR A 58 0.00 -24.16 1.21
N LEU A 59 0.92 -24.39 0.26
CA LEU A 59 1.90 -23.39 -0.13
C LEU A 59 1.25 -22.17 -0.79
N GLU A 60 0.24 -22.39 -1.64
CA GLU A 60 -0.55 -21.31 -2.24
C GLU A 60 -1.20 -20.43 -1.18
N GLN A 61 -1.87 -21.03 -0.19
CA GLN A 61 -2.52 -20.29 0.90
C GLN A 61 -1.51 -19.56 1.78
N PHE A 62 -0.34 -20.14 2.05
CA PHE A 62 0.75 -19.48 2.78
C PHE A 62 1.27 -18.24 2.05
N PHE A 63 1.55 -18.36 0.74
CA PHE A 63 2.03 -17.23 -0.06
C PHE A 63 0.97 -16.13 -0.21
N LEU A 64 -0.31 -16.51 -0.38
CA LEU A 64 -1.42 -15.56 -0.43
C LEU A 64 -1.54 -14.79 0.89
N ALA A 65 -1.61 -15.49 2.02
CA ALA A 65 -1.71 -14.88 3.34
C ALA A 65 -0.52 -13.95 3.66
N THR A 66 0.70 -14.33 3.24
CA THR A 66 1.90 -13.52 3.40
C THR A 66 1.84 -12.26 2.53
N ALA A 67 1.37 -12.37 1.30
CA ALA A 67 1.21 -11.23 0.39
C ALA A 67 0.17 -10.24 0.93
N GLU A 68 -0.98 -10.71 1.40
CA GLU A 68 -2.04 -9.90 1.99
C GLU A 68 -1.58 -9.21 3.28
N THR A 69 -0.93 -9.95 4.17
CA THR A 69 -0.34 -9.40 5.41
C THR A 69 0.65 -8.29 5.11
N SER A 70 1.55 -8.53 4.15
CA SER A 70 2.57 -7.57 3.73
C SER A 70 1.93 -6.31 3.15
N TYR A 71 0.89 -6.47 2.32
CA TYR A 71 0.12 -5.37 1.75
C TYR A 71 -0.58 -4.54 2.82
N ILE A 72 -1.36 -5.15 3.71
CA ILE A 72 -2.08 -4.44 4.78
C ILE A 72 -1.10 -3.74 5.72
N TYR A 73 -0.01 -4.39 6.11
CA TYR A 73 1.02 -3.78 6.94
C TYR A 73 1.60 -2.53 6.26
N TYR A 74 2.01 -2.64 5.00
CA TYR A 74 2.57 -1.53 4.24
C TYR A 74 1.55 -0.39 4.07
N SER A 75 0.33 -0.70 3.66
CA SER A 75 -0.75 0.26 3.43
C SER A 75 -1.15 1.00 4.71
N PHE A 76 -1.28 0.28 5.83
CA PHE A 76 -1.60 0.88 7.12
C PHE A 76 -0.45 1.77 7.62
N ARG A 77 0.80 1.28 7.59
CA ARG A 77 1.98 2.05 7.99
C ARG A 77 2.05 3.37 7.23
N ARG A 78 2.02 3.31 5.90
CA ARG A 78 2.05 4.48 5.03
C ARG A 78 0.94 5.49 5.36
N SER A 79 -0.25 5.00 5.67
CA SER A 79 -1.44 5.84 5.91
C SER A 79 -1.59 6.29 7.37
N GLN A 80 -0.71 5.84 8.27
CA GLN A 80 -0.90 6.02 9.71
C GLN A 80 -0.95 7.48 10.14
N LYS A 81 -0.09 8.35 9.57
CA LYS A 81 -0.10 9.79 9.87
C LYS A 81 -1.42 10.44 9.46
N LEU A 82 -1.91 10.09 8.26
CA LEU A 82 -3.16 10.59 7.73
C LEU A 82 -4.36 10.11 8.55
N VAL A 83 -4.38 8.84 8.91
CA VAL A 83 -5.43 8.27 9.78
C VAL A 83 -5.50 9.01 11.11
N LYS A 84 -4.34 9.37 11.69
CA LYS A 84 -4.25 10.17 12.92
C LYS A 84 -4.70 11.62 12.77
N SER A 85 -4.50 12.25 11.60
CA SER A 85 -4.92 13.63 11.37
C SER A 85 -6.43 13.75 11.09
N VAL A 86 -7.03 12.69 10.52
CA VAL A 86 -8.43 12.69 10.11
C VAL A 86 -9.36 12.21 11.21
N PHE A 87 -9.03 11.09 11.86
CA PHE A 87 -9.91 10.40 12.79
C PHE A 87 -9.58 10.69 14.26
N GLY A 88 -10.61 10.59 15.11
CA GLY A 88 -10.45 10.68 16.56
C GLY A 88 -9.66 9.48 17.15
N PRO A 89 -9.11 9.63 18.37
CA PRO A 89 -8.21 8.64 18.97
C PRO A 89 -8.84 7.24 19.16
N ARG A 90 -10.16 7.16 19.31
CA ARG A 90 -10.88 5.88 19.41
C ARG A 90 -10.82 5.09 18.11
N LEU A 91 -11.15 5.73 16.98
CA LEU A 91 -11.11 5.09 15.66
C LEU A 91 -9.68 4.75 15.25
N VAL A 92 -8.71 5.62 15.52
CA VAL A 92 -7.28 5.34 15.28
C VAL A 92 -6.85 4.06 16.01
N LYS A 93 -7.24 3.89 17.29
CA LYS A 93 -6.96 2.66 18.03
C LYS A 93 -7.60 1.44 17.39
N ILE A 94 -8.87 1.52 16.99
CA ILE A 94 -9.57 0.42 16.32
C ILE A 94 -8.86 0.01 15.02
N ILE A 95 -8.54 0.97 14.14
CA ILE A 95 -7.84 0.70 12.87
C ILE A 95 -6.45 0.11 13.12
N THR A 96 -5.76 0.60 14.15
CA THR A 96 -4.44 0.07 14.52
C THR A 96 -4.54 -1.39 15.00
N TRP A 97 -5.53 -1.70 15.84
CA TRP A 97 -5.78 -3.05 16.30
C TRP A 97 -6.23 -3.98 15.19
N SER A 98 -7.12 -3.53 14.30
CA SER A 98 -7.55 -4.34 13.16
C SER A 98 -6.40 -4.65 12.20
N ALA A 99 -5.54 -3.67 11.90
CA ALA A 99 -4.34 -3.89 11.11
C ALA A 99 -3.35 -4.85 11.80
N ALA A 100 -3.17 -4.73 13.12
CA ALA A 100 -2.29 -5.61 13.89
C ALA A 100 -2.80 -7.05 13.99
N LEU A 101 -4.12 -7.25 14.06
CA LEU A 101 -4.76 -8.57 14.13
C LEU A 101 -5.00 -9.20 12.76
N SER A 102 -4.98 -8.41 11.67
CA SER A 102 -5.23 -8.90 10.31
C SER A 102 -4.39 -10.12 9.87
N PRO A 103 -3.11 -10.29 10.27
CA PRO A 103 -2.35 -11.48 9.91
C PRO A 103 -3.01 -12.77 10.43
N MET A 104 -3.60 -12.76 11.63
CA MET A 104 -4.30 -13.93 12.15
C MET A 104 -5.48 -14.31 11.26
N CYS A 105 -6.21 -13.32 10.72
CA CYS A 105 -7.33 -13.55 9.81
C CYS A 105 -6.87 -14.08 8.45
N PHE A 106 -5.75 -13.59 7.90
CA PHE A 106 -5.24 -14.05 6.60
C PHE A 106 -4.63 -15.45 6.66
N TYR A 107 -4.09 -15.85 7.81
CA TYR A 107 -3.54 -17.19 8.01
C TYR A 107 -4.59 -18.22 8.46
N LEU A 108 -5.84 -17.81 8.69
CA LEU A 108 -6.91 -18.73 9.08
C LEU A 108 -7.18 -19.82 8.01
N PRO A 109 -7.28 -19.49 6.70
CA PRO A 109 -7.46 -20.49 5.64
C PRO A 109 -6.33 -21.52 5.57
N LEU A 110 -5.10 -21.14 5.95
CA LEU A 110 -3.95 -22.04 5.96
C LEU A 110 -4.15 -23.23 6.90
N ILE A 111 -4.89 -23.05 8.01
CA ILE A 111 -5.19 -24.13 8.95
C ILE A 111 -5.98 -25.25 8.25
N SER A 112 -7.00 -24.88 7.46
CA SER A 112 -7.78 -25.85 6.69
C SER A 112 -6.92 -26.59 5.67
N SER A 113 -6.01 -25.90 4.99
CA SER A 113 -5.09 -26.52 4.02
C SER A 113 -4.12 -27.50 4.67
N ILE A 114 -3.58 -27.15 5.86
CA ILE A 114 -2.70 -28.04 6.62
C ILE A 114 -3.46 -29.29 7.06
N LEU A 115 -4.71 -29.15 7.54
CA LEU A 115 -5.54 -30.30 7.92
C LEU A 115 -5.80 -31.23 6.73
N GLN A 116 -6.12 -30.66 5.57
CA GLN A 116 -6.34 -31.42 4.34
C GLN A 116 -5.07 -32.15 3.86
N ALA A 117 -3.90 -31.55 4.07
CA ALA A 117 -2.61 -32.17 3.73
C ALA A 117 -2.18 -33.26 4.74
N ALA A 118 -2.58 -33.13 6.01
CA ALA A 118 -2.17 -34.02 7.09
C ALA A 118 -3.05 -35.28 7.21
N ASP A 119 -4.35 -35.17 6.95
CA ASP A 119 -5.30 -36.26 7.14
C ASP A 119 -6.27 -36.40 5.94
N ALA A 120 -5.98 -37.37 5.08
CA ALA A 120 -6.83 -37.70 3.93
C ALA A 120 -8.19 -38.32 4.32
N THR A 121 -8.39 -38.67 5.59
CA THR A 121 -9.62 -39.33 6.08
C THR A 121 -10.62 -38.38 6.72
N ALA A 122 -10.23 -37.12 6.97
CA ALA A 122 -11.11 -36.12 7.52
C ALA A 122 -12.30 -35.83 6.57
N PRO A 123 -13.51 -35.55 7.11
CA PRO A 123 -14.68 -35.30 6.29
C PRO A 123 -14.48 -34.04 5.45
N LEU A 124 -14.28 -34.23 4.15
CA LEU A 124 -13.98 -33.16 3.17
C LEU A 124 -15.00 -32.02 3.22
N SER A 125 -16.27 -32.32 3.51
CA SER A 125 -17.33 -31.31 3.66
C SER A 125 -17.08 -30.34 4.81
N LEU A 126 -16.58 -30.81 5.96
CA LEU A 126 -16.30 -29.96 7.11
C LEU A 126 -15.10 -29.05 6.84
N ILE A 127 -14.03 -29.60 6.25
CA ILE A 127 -12.82 -28.83 5.89
C ILE A 127 -13.18 -27.70 4.93
N ASN A 128 -13.93 -28.01 3.87
CA ASN A 128 -14.35 -27.02 2.88
C ASN A 128 -15.21 -25.90 3.51
N TRP A 129 -16.06 -26.23 4.50
CA TRP A 129 -16.84 -25.23 5.22
C TRP A 129 -15.97 -24.31 6.09
N ILE A 130 -14.98 -24.87 6.81
CA ILE A 130 -14.05 -24.08 7.62
C ILE A 130 -13.22 -23.15 6.74
N GLU A 131 -12.70 -23.68 5.63
CA GLU A 131 -11.98 -22.92 4.61
C GLU A 131 -12.82 -21.77 4.06
N PHE A 132 -14.04 -22.05 3.61
CA PHE A 132 -14.95 -21.02 3.08
C PHE A 132 -15.22 -19.89 4.08
N ILE A 133 -15.49 -20.22 5.35
CA ILE A 133 -15.71 -19.22 6.40
C ILE A 133 -14.42 -18.43 6.66
N ALA A 134 -13.27 -19.10 6.71
CA ALA A 134 -11.98 -18.46 6.90
C ALA A 134 -11.64 -17.48 5.78
N GLU A 135 -11.90 -17.84 4.52
CA GLU A 135 -11.71 -16.96 3.35
C GLU A 135 -12.63 -15.73 3.42
N ILE A 136 -13.88 -15.89 3.84
CA ILE A 136 -14.80 -14.77 4.05
C ILE A 136 -14.25 -13.82 5.12
N ILE A 137 -13.77 -14.35 6.25
CA ILE A 137 -13.22 -13.53 7.34
C ILE A 137 -11.96 -12.78 6.86
N ALA A 138 -11.06 -13.44 6.14
CA ALA A 138 -9.89 -12.84 5.53
C ALA A 138 -10.28 -11.70 4.57
N GLY A 139 -11.14 -11.98 3.60
CA GLY A 139 -11.60 -11.01 2.60
C GLY A 139 -12.33 -9.81 3.19
N LEU A 140 -13.21 -10.02 4.18
CA LEU A 140 -13.89 -8.95 4.91
C LEU A 140 -12.91 -8.09 5.69
N THR A 141 -11.92 -8.70 6.35
CA THR A 141 -10.90 -7.98 7.12
C THR A 141 -10.09 -7.05 6.23
N ALA A 142 -9.58 -7.54 5.10
CA ALA A 142 -8.87 -6.71 4.13
C ALA A 142 -9.76 -5.57 3.60
N SER A 143 -11.00 -5.89 3.23
CA SER A 143 -11.96 -4.91 2.67
C SER A 143 -12.32 -3.80 3.65
N ILE A 144 -12.55 -4.14 4.93
CA ILE A 144 -12.87 -3.17 5.97
C ILE A 144 -11.67 -2.24 6.21
N ILE A 145 -10.45 -2.78 6.28
CA ILE A 145 -9.25 -1.97 6.47
C ILE A 145 -9.07 -1.02 5.28
N ASP A 146 -9.12 -1.52 4.05
CA ASP A 146 -8.97 -0.70 2.85
C ASP A 146 -10.07 0.37 2.75
N PHE A 147 -11.32 0.02 3.07
CA PHE A 147 -12.42 1.00 3.12
C PHE A 147 -12.15 2.12 4.14
N LEU A 148 -11.72 1.76 5.37
CA LEU A 148 -11.40 2.75 6.40
C LEU A 148 -10.24 3.66 5.98
N LEU A 149 -9.21 3.11 5.32
CA LEU A 149 -8.12 3.91 4.75
C LEU A 149 -8.65 4.86 3.68
N VAL A 150 -9.44 4.38 2.71
CA VAL A 150 -10.02 5.22 1.65
C VAL A 150 -10.94 6.31 2.20
N CYS A 151 -11.74 6.01 3.22
CA CYS A 151 -12.52 7.02 3.95
C CYS A 151 -11.61 8.08 4.56
N ALA A 152 -10.50 7.68 5.21
CA ALA A 152 -9.53 8.60 5.77
C ALA A 152 -8.99 9.54 4.68
N PHE A 153 -8.53 8.97 3.56
CA PHE A 153 -7.99 9.71 2.42
C PHE A 153 -9.01 10.70 1.84
N SER A 154 -10.25 10.26 1.68
CA SER A 154 -11.33 11.09 1.12
C SER A 154 -11.66 12.28 2.01
N VAL A 155 -11.74 12.07 3.33
CA VAL A 155 -11.98 13.15 4.30
C VAL A 155 -10.79 14.12 4.34
N TYR A 156 -9.56 13.61 4.31
CA TYR A 156 -8.36 14.44 4.25
C TYR A 156 -8.38 15.37 3.02
N LEU A 157 -8.60 14.81 1.82
CA LEU A 157 -8.71 15.61 0.59
C LEU A 157 -9.77 16.70 0.67
N ARG A 158 -10.94 16.36 1.24
CA ARG A 158 -12.03 17.33 1.40
C ARG A 158 -11.64 18.47 2.34
N ARG A 159 -10.93 18.19 3.43
CA ARG A 159 -10.45 19.22 4.38
C ARG A 159 -9.41 20.13 3.74
N THR A 160 -8.38 19.57 3.11
CA THR A 160 -7.33 20.34 2.43
C THR A 160 -7.91 21.28 1.36
N ARG A 161 -8.92 20.81 0.62
CA ARG A 161 -9.62 21.64 -0.39
C ARG A 161 -10.42 22.79 0.24
N LEU A 162 -11.03 22.58 1.40
CA LEU A 162 -11.79 23.62 2.11
C LEU A 162 -10.88 24.66 2.76
N GLU A 163 -9.68 24.26 3.18
CA GLU A 163 -8.65 25.15 3.75
C GLU A 163 -7.94 26.00 2.67
N GLY A 164 -8.19 25.74 1.38
CA GLY A 164 -7.58 26.47 0.28
C GLY A 164 -6.12 26.10 0.03
N GLU A 165 -5.62 25.05 0.67
CA GLU A 165 -4.26 24.56 0.46
C GLU A 165 -4.15 23.86 -0.90
N ALA A 166 -3.04 24.10 -1.61
CA ALA A 166 -2.77 23.43 -2.87
C ALA A 166 -2.55 21.93 -2.64
N VAL A 167 -3.49 21.10 -3.09
CA VAL A 167 -3.39 19.64 -2.98
C VAL A 167 -2.21 19.14 -3.81
N ASN A 168 -1.33 18.36 -3.18
CA ASN A 168 -0.22 17.71 -3.87
C ASN A 168 -0.76 16.76 -4.95
N LYS A 169 -0.32 16.94 -6.20
CA LYS A 169 -0.77 16.13 -7.35
C LYS A 169 -0.50 14.65 -7.17
N GLU A 170 0.63 14.28 -6.56
CA GLU A 170 0.95 12.88 -6.27
C GLU A 170 -0.11 12.25 -5.39
N PHE A 171 -0.53 12.99 -4.38
CA PHE A 171 -1.50 12.55 -3.41
C PHE A 171 -2.89 12.37 -4.03
N THR A 172 -3.30 13.25 -4.95
CA THR A 172 -4.54 13.09 -5.72
C THR A 172 -4.53 11.81 -6.56
N ILE A 173 -3.41 11.51 -7.24
CA ILE A 173 -3.28 10.29 -8.05
C ILE A 173 -3.43 9.05 -7.16
N ILE A 174 -2.73 9.01 -6.03
CA ILE A 174 -2.80 7.89 -5.08
C ILE A 174 -4.22 7.69 -4.57
N ALA A 175 -4.88 8.77 -4.16
CA ALA A 175 -6.25 8.70 -3.64
C ALA A 175 -7.24 8.22 -4.70
N SER A 176 -7.13 8.73 -5.94
CA SER A 176 -8.03 8.32 -7.04
C SER A 176 -7.89 6.84 -7.37
N ALA A 177 -6.66 6.33 -7.42
CA ALA A 177 -6.39 4.91 -7.66
C ALA A 177 -6.86 4.04 -6.48
N GLY A 178 -6.71 4.51 -5.24
CA GLY A 178 -7.23 3.84 -4.05
C GLY A 178 -8.75 3.70 -4.08
N ILE A 179 -9.47 4.80 -4.35
CA ILE A 179 -10.94 4.79 -4.47
C ILE A 179 -11.39 3.84 -5.59
N PHE A 180 -10.77 3.93 -6.76
CA PHE A 180 -11.08 3.06 -7.90
C PHE A 180 -10.82 1.59 -7.56
N GLY A 181 -9.71 1.30 -6.88
CA GLY A 181 -9.37 -0.04 -6.41
C GLY A 181 -10.42 -0.59 -5.44
N SER A 182 -10.87 0.19 -4.46
CA SER A 182 -11.93 -0.24 -3.54
C SER A 182 -13.24 -0.53 -4.25
N ILE A 183 -13.64 0.28 -5.23
CA ILE A 183 -14.84 0.03 -6.03
C ILE A 183 -14.72 -1.31 -6.77
N ILE A 184 -13.58 -1.58 -7.41
CA ILE A 184 -13.31 -2.86 -8.07
C ILE A 184 -13.44 -4.03 -7.09
N CYS A 185 -12.88 -3.91 -5.90
CA CYS A 185 -12.98 -4.94 -4.86
C CYS A 185 -14.44 -5.20 -4.46
N PHE A 186 -15.23 -4.16 -4.17
CA PHE A 186 -16.64 -4.33 -3.80
C PHE A 186 -17.48 -4.96 -4.93
N VAL A 187 -17.22 -4.59 -6.19
CA VAL A 187 -17.90 -5.21 -7.33
C VAL A 187 -17.54 -6.70 -7.44
N SER A 188 -16.25 -7.05 -7.28
CA SER A 188 -15.80 -8.44 -7.27
C SER A 188 -16.43 -9.26 -6.14
N ILE A 189 -16.49 -8.71 -4.92
CA ILE A 189 -17.17 -9.33 -3.78
C ILE A 189 -18.66 -9.53 -4.09
N GLY A 190 -19.33 -8.52 -4.65
CA GLY A 190 -20.73 -8.61 -5.06
C GLY A 190 -20.97 -9.75 -6.05
N LEU A 191 -20.13 -9.87 -7.09
CA LEU A 191 -20.20 -10.99 -8.03
C LEU A 191 -19.98 -12.34 -7.35
N TYR A 192 -19.07 -12.43 -6.39
CA TYR A 192 -18.79 -13.68 -5.67
C TYR A 192 -19.95 -14.10 -4.76
N ILE A 193 -20.59 -13.14 -4.08
CA ILE A 193 -21.79 -13.38 -3.28
C ILE A 193 -22.93 -13.86 -4.19
N VAL A 194 -23.16 -13.17 -5.31
CA VAL A 194 -24.19 -13.58 -6.29
C VAL A 194 -23.88 -14.98 -6.83
N ALA A 195 -22.63 -15.28 -7.18
CA ALA A 195 -22.22 -16.62 -7.62
C ALA A 195 -22.59 -17.69 -6.59
N THR A 196 -22.31 -17.44 -5.31
CA THR A 196 -22.55 -18.38 -4.20
C THR A 196 -24.05 -18.62 -3.95
N LEU A 197 -24.88 -17.60 -4.15
CA LEU A 197 -26.33 -17.71 -3.97
C LEU A 197 -27.04 -18.42 -5.14
N ASN A 198 -26.36 -18.62 -6.27
CA ASN A 198 -26.92 -19.31 -7.43
C ASN A 198 -26.59 -20.80 -7.40
N SER A 199 -27.61 -21.65 -7.51
CA SER A 199 -27.44 -23.11 -7.57
C SER A 199 -27.05 -23.63 -8.96
N ASP A 200 -27.19 -22.81 -10.01
CA ASP A 200 -26.79 -23.17 -11.36
C ASP A 200 -25.25 -23.12 -11.49
N VAL A 201 -24.66 -24.27 -11.83
CA VAL A 201 -23.21 -24.46 -11.95
C VAL A 201 -22.60 -23.56 -13.04
N ALA A 202 -23.29 -23.34 -14.16
CA ALA A 202 -22.78 -22.51 -15.25
C ALA A 202 -22.79 -21.02 -14.87
N ILE A 203 -23.86 -20.56 -14.20
CA ILE A 203 -23.93 -19.20 -13.67
C ILE A 203 -22.88 -18.99 -12.59
N HIS A 204 -22.73 -19.95 -11.66
CA HIS A 204 -21.71 -19.91 -10.63
C HIS A 204 -20.30 -19.78 -11.22
N ALA A 205 -19.92 -20.67 -12.14
CA ALA A 205 -18.59 -20.66 -12.76
C ALA A 205 -18.32 -19.35 -13.53
N SER A 206 -19.29 -18.85 -14.28
CA SER A 206 -19.14 -17.60 -15.06
C SER A 206 -19.01 -16.36 -14.16
N MET A 207 -19.76 -16.28 -13.07
CA MET A 207 -19.68 -15.17 -12.11
C MET A 207 -18.37 -15.20 -11.32
N THR A 208 -17.91 -16.38 -10.89
CA THR A 208 -16.61 -16.55 -10.24
C THR A 208 -15.46 -16.17 -11.18
N ALA A 209 -15.48 -16.64 -12.44
CA ALA A 209 -14.50 -16.24 -13.44
C ALA A 209 -14.49 -14.71 -13.69
N SER A 210 -15.68 -14.10 -13.78
CA SER A 210 -15.83 -12.65 -13.95
C SER A 210 -15.27 -11.88 -12.76
N SER A 211 -15.51 -12.36 -11.54
CA SER A 211 -14.93 -11.79 -10.31
C SER A 211 -13.40 -11.80 -10.35
N HIS A 212 -12.78 -12.91 -10.76
CA HIS A 212 -11.33 -12.98 -10.92
C HIS A 212 -10.79 -12.04 -12.00
N VAL A 213 -11.50 -11.87 -13.11
CA VAL A 213 -11.12 -10.89 -14.15
C VAL A 213 -11.16 -9.47 -13.60
N ILE A 214 -12.19 -9.12 -12.82
CA ILE A 214 -12.31 -7.81 -12.17
C ILE A 214 -11.15 -7.58 -11.19
N LEU A 215 -10.75 -8.59 -10.40
CA LEU A 215 -9.58 -8.49 -9.53
C LEU A 215 -8.26 -8.28 -10.31
N LYS A 216 -8.13 -8.80 -11.53
CA LYS A 216 -6.95 -8.49 -12.38
C LYS A 216 -6.93 -7.02 -12.83
N LEU A 217 -8.09 -6.38 -12.98
CA LEU A 217 -8.17 -4.94 -13.23
C LEU A 217 -7.67 -4.11 -12.04
N LEU A 218 -7.84 -4.60 -10.80
CA LEU A 218 -7.26 -3.98 -9.61
C LEU A 218 -5.74 -3.87 -9.74
N VAL A 219 -5.06 -4.98 -10.03
CA VAL A 219 -3.59 -5.01 -10.20
C VAL A 219 -3.15 -4.04 -11.30
N THR A 220 -3.88 -4.05 -12.42
CA THR A 220 -3.62 -3.14 -13.55
C THR A 220 -3.76 -1.67 -13.13
N SER A 221 -4.80 -1.33 -12.36
CA SER A 221 -5.01 0.02 -11.84
C SER A 221 -3.89 0.48 -10.90
N GLN A 222 -3.39 -0.42 -10.05
CA GLN A 222 -2.28 -0.14 -9.13
C GLN A 222 -0.97 0.07 -9.89
N PHE A 223 -0.74 -0.69 -10.95
CA PHE A 223 0.38 -0.49 -11.85
C PHE A 223 0.30 0.88 -12.55
N LEU A 224 -0.87 1.23 -13.11
CA LEU A 224 -1.08 2.54 -13.75
C LEU A 224 -0.84 3.69 -12.78
N MET A 225 -1.28 3.58 -11.51
CA MET A 225 -0.97 4.56 -10.48
C MET A 225 0.53 4.79 -10.33
N LYS A 226 1.35 3.72 -10.29
CA LYS A 226 2.81 3.82 -10.17
C LYS A 226 3.43 4.50 -11.39
N VAL A 227 2.96 4.16 -12.59
CA VAL A 227 3.43 4.80 -13.84
C VAL A 227 3.11 6.30 -13.82
N LEU A 228 1.90 6.69 -13.39
CA LEU A 228 1.50 8.09 -13.30
C LEU A 228 2.32 8.86 -12.26
N LEU A 229 2.59 8.26 -11.09
CA LEU A 229 3.45 8.85 -10.08
C LEU A 229 4.88 9.09 -10.58
N TYR A 230 5.43 8.12 -11.32
CA TYR A 230 6.76 8.26 -11.92
C TYR A 230 6.81 9.44 -12.92
N ARG A 231 5.76 9.58 -13.75
CA ARG A 231 5.65 10.70 -14.71
C ARG A 231 5.58 12.06 -14.03
N VAL A 232 4.83 12.18 -12.93
CA VAL A 232 4.75 13.43 -12.15
C VAL A 232 6.12 13.81 -11.60
N LYS A 233 6.82 12.87 -10.96
CA LYS A 233 8.16 13.10 -10.40
C LYS A 233 9.19 13.48 -11.46
N ALA A 234 9.16 12.80 -12.61
CA ALA A 234 10.04 13.13 -13.72
C ALA A 234 9.79 14.56 -14.24
N GLY A 235 8.52 14.99 -14.32
CA GLY A 235 8.16 16.35 -14.72
C GLY A 235 8.68 17.43 -13.78
N GLU A 236 8.63 17.19 -12.47
CA GLU A 236 9.16 18.11 -11.45
C GLU A 236 10.69 18.23 -11.52
N TYR A 237 11.38 17.10 -11.74
CA TYR A 237 12.83 17.09 -11.92
C TYR A 237 13.26 17.87 -13.17
N ILE A 238 12.59 17.66 -14.31
CA ILE A 238 12.86 18.39 -15.55
C ILE A 238 12.61 19.90 -15.38
N SER A 239 11.53 20.28 -14.69
CA SER A 239 11.21 21.69 -14.43
C SER A 239 12.29 22.35 -13.56
N THR A 240 12.80 21.61 -12.58
CA THR A 240 13.90 22.06 -11.72
C THR A 240 15.19 22.28 -12.52
N LEU A 241 15.55 21.33 -13.39
CA LEU A 241 16.74 21.46 -14.26
C LEU A 241 16.65 22.65 -15.22
N LYS A 242 15.48 22.91 -15.81
CA LYS A 242 15.26 24.09 -16.67
C LYS A 242 15.45 25.41 -15.91
N ASN A 243 15.00 25.48 -14.66
CA ASN A 243 15.20 26.66 -13.81
C ASN A 243 16.68 26.89 -13.47
N PHE A 244 17.45 25.81 -13.26
CA PHE A 244 18.91 25.90 -13.07
C PHE A 244 19.64 26.36 -14.33
N SER A 245 19.30 25.80 -15.49
CA SER A 245 19.88 26.19 -16.78
C SER A 245 19.59 27.64 -17.14
N LYS A 246 18.36 28.12 -16.90
CA LYS A 246 18.00 29.54 -17.13
C LYS A 246 18.75 30.49 -16.20
N LYS A 247 19.09 30.06 -14.98
CA LYS A 247 19.87 30.86 -14.03
C LYS A 247 21.35 30.95 -14.43
N SER A 248 21.92 29.92 -15.06
CA SER A 248 23.30 29.96 -15.57
C SER A 248 23.46 30.81 -16.84
N GLU A 249 22.40 30.98 -17.63
CA GLU A 249 22.41 31.75 -18.88
C GLU A 249 22.10 33.25 -18.70
N SER A 250 22.15 33.78 -17.48
CA SER A 250 22.09 35.23 -17.23
C SER A 250 23.48 35.85 -16.92
N PRO A 251 24.47 35.84 -17.83
CA PRO A 251 25.79 36.43 -17.62
C PRO A 251 25.88 37.89 -18.13
N SER A 252 24.99 38.80 -17.73
CA SER A 252 25.03 40.18 -18.23
C SER A 252 24.90 41.31 -17.19
N ASP A 253 25.00 41.01 -15.90
CA ASP A 253 25.23 42.04 -14.86
C ASP A 253 26.48 41.73 -14.05
N VAL A 254 27.62 41.54 -14.73
CA VAL A 254 28.92 41.87 -14.14
C VAL A 254 29.05 43.39 -14.19
N LYS A 255 28.30 44.07 -13.30
CA LYS A 255 28.63 45.44 -12.93
C LYS A 255 30.00 45.39 -12.25
N SER A 256 30.97 45.94 -12.96
CA SER A 256 32.32 46.31 -12.51
C SER A 256 32.38 46.54 -10.99
N ILE A 257 33.16 45.71 -10.30
CA ILE A 257 33.54 45.85 -8.90
C ILE A 257 34.24 47.19 -8.71
N PRO A 258 33.72 48.13 -7.89
CA PRO A 258 34.52 49.22 -7.37
C PRO A 258 35.50 48.62 -6.35
N SER A 259 36.79 48.79 -6.59
CA SER A 259 37.84 48.44 -5.64
C SER A 259 37.76 49.35 -4.41
N SER A 260 37.23 48.86 -3.28
CA SER A 260 37.47 49.51 -1.99
C SER A 260 37.30 48.55 -0.80
N ASN A 261 38.45 48.24 -0.20
CA ASN A 261 38.77 47.84 1.18
C ASN A 261 38.05 46.68 1.89
N PRO A 262 38.81 45.72 2.49
CA PRO A 262 38.27 44.66 3.33
C PRO A 262 38.22 45.11 4.79
N SER A 263 37.03 45.18 5.38
CA SER A 263 36.86 45.12 6.83
C SER A 263 35.70 44.20 7.20
N ASN A 264 36.07 43.08 7.85
CA ASN A 264 35.27 42.26 8.76
C ASN A 264 33.75 42.23 8.57
N GLN A 265 33.25 41.30 7.76
CA GLN A 265 31.91 40.74 7.97
C GLN A 265 31.93 39.21 7.76
N GLN A 266 31.62 38.49 8.84
CA GLN A 266 31.46 37.02 8.85
C GLN A 266 30.26 36.59 7.98
N PRO A 267 30.34 35.45 7.29
CA PRO A 267 29.31 35.03 6.35
C PRO A 267 28.11 34.36 7.05
N GLU A 268 26.97 35.04 7.00
CA GLU A 268 25.63 34.59 7.41
C GLU A 268 25.01 33.62 6.37
N PHE A 269 25.79 32.67 5.85
CA PHE A 269 25.36 31.77 4.76
C PHE A 269 24.78 30.42 5.23
N ALA A 270 24.67 30.18 6.54
CA ALA A 270 24.23 28.90 7.08
C ALA A 270 22.70 28.76 7.31
N GLN A 271 21.90 29.82 7.10
CA GLN A 271 20.51 29.84 7.55
C GLN A 271 19.46 29.46 6.48
N LYS A 272 19.76 29.61 5.18
CA LYS A 272 18.74 29.49 4.12
C LYS A 272 18.53 28.08 3.55
N SER A 273 19.36 27.10 3.93
CA SER A 273 19.17 25.68 3.58
C SER A 273 18.28 24.93 4.58
N ARG A 274 17.71 25.60 5.60
CA ARG A 274 16.83 24.97 6.60
C ARG A 274 15.34 24.94 6.23
N ASP A 275 14.87 25.76 5.29
CA ASP A 275 13.43 25.90 5.03
C ASP A 275 12.86 25.02 3.91
N MET A 276 13.69 24.26 3.18
CA MET A 276 13.20 23.35 2.12
C MET A 276 13.22 21.86 2.50
N GLY A 277 13.68 21.50 3.70
CA GLY A 277 13.95 20.10 4.06
C GLY A 277 12.99 19.44 5.06
N VAL A 278 12.03 20.16 5.65
CA VAL A 278 11.14 19.62 6.68
C VAL A 278 9.71 20.16 6.50
N ARG A 279 9.10 19.81 5.38
CA ARG A 279 7.64 19.69 5.31
C ARG A 279 7.33 18.21 5.16
N ASP A 280 7.53 17.49 6.26
CA ASP A 280 7.23 16.08 6.39
C ASP A 280 5.72 15.87 6.31
N ILE A 281 5.23 15.57 5.10
CA ILE A 281 4.02 14.78 4.87
C ILE A 281 4.42 13.32 4.99
#